data_AF-A0A2K3UY83-F1
#
_entry.id   AF-A0A2K3UY83-F1
#
_cell.length_a   1.000
_cell.length_b   1.000
_cell.length_c   1.000
_cell.angle_alpha   90.00
_cell.angle_beta   90.00
_cell.angle_gamma   90.00
#
_symmetry.space_group_name_H-M   'P 1'
#
loop_
_entity.id
_entity.type
_entity.pdbx_description
1 polymer ?
#
loop_
_entity_poly.entity_id
_entity_poly.type
_entity_poly.pdbx_seq_one_letter_code
_entity_poly.pdbx_strand_id
1 'polypeptide(L)'
;MASVPSPSDAAAWPELLDWRRQVGALYARVRREREQDPASAHALWRSERTRLFREHPQSPLPPEARTAFRGLPCWPYDPALAFTAPIEPLPQERLTIPSSTGQDMPLVRFGCVRLPVGRLDVYWIDVYGGGVFLPFRDAGSGTDSYGGGRYLLDTAKSADLGSTPGGELVLDFNFAFHPSCFYDPRWSCPLAPPQNVLKEPVRAGERVS
;
A
#
# COMPACT_ATOMS: atom_id res chain seq x y z
N MET A 1 1.70 1.45 7.49
CA MET A 1 2.69 2.30 6.79
C MET A 1 2.79 3.66 7.46
N ALA A 2 3.73 3.89 8.39
CA ALA A 2 3.76 5.11 9.21
C ALA A 2 3.59 6.40 8.40
N SER A 3 2.80 7.34 8.93
CA SER A 3 2.69 8.69 8.38
C SER A 3 3.86 9.53 8.84
N VAL A 4 4.09 10.68 8.20
CA VAL A 4 5.12 11.61 8.64
C VAL A 4 4.70 12.20 9.99
N PRO A 5 5.51 12.08 11.06
CA PRO A 5 5.27 12.73 12.34
C PRO A 5 5.16 14.25 12.15
N SER A 6 4.44 14.91 13.06
CA SER A 6 4.43 16.36 13.11
C SER A 6 5.86 16.90 13.25
N PRO A 7 6.22 18.02 12.58
CA PRO A 7 7.49 18.71 12.77
C PRO A 7 7.84 19.05 14.22
N SER A 8 6.85 19.08 15.12
CA SER A 8 7.02 19.33 16.56
C SER A 8 7.64 18.18 17.36
N ASP A 9 7.65 16.95 16.82
CA ASP A 9 8.06 15.74 17.58
C ASP A 9 9.45 15.28 17.16
N ALA A 10 10.45 16.13 17.43
CA ALA A 10 11.83 15.90 16.98
C ALA A 10 12.41 14.54 17.42
N ALA A 11 11.96 14.02 18.57
CA ALA A 11 12.38 12.73 19.10
C ALA A 11 11.87 11.52 18.29
N ALA A 12 10.82 11.68 17.48
CA ALA A 12 10.22 10.61 16.68
C ALA A 12 10.94 10.38 15.33
N TRP A 13 11.79 11.32 14.88
CA TRP A 13 12.46 11.22 13.58
C TRP A 13 13.41 10.03 13.44
N PRO A 14 14.26 9.69 14.43
CA PRO A 14 15.11 8.51 14.35
C PRO A 14 14.30 7.22 14.24
N GLU A 15 13.18 7.11 14.96
CA GLU A 15 12.29 5.96 14.87
C GLU A 15 11.59 5.89 13.51
N LEU A 16 11.17 7.03 12.94
CA LEU A 16 10.59 7.05 11.59
C LEU A 16 11.62 6.62 10.53
N LEU A 17 12.86 7.07 10.68
CA LEU A 17 13.95 6.65 9.81
C LEU A 17 14.16 5.13 9.89
N ASP A 18 14.17 4.57 11.09
CA ASP A 18 14.30 3.13 11.31
C ASP A 18 13.12 2.35 10.72
N TRP A 19 11.88 2.82 10.96
CA TRP A 19 10.68 2.24 10.34
C TRP A 19 10.80 2.17 8.82
N ARG A 20 11.19 3.27 8.17
CA ARG A 20 11.35 3.33 6.71
C ARG A 20 12.43 2.38 6.23
N ARG A 21 13.54 2.26 6.96
CA ARG A 21 14.61 1.30 6.65
C ARG A 21 14.12 -0.14 6.75
N GLN A 22 13.39 -0.49 7.80
CA GLN A 22 12.85 -1.85 7.99
C GLN A 22 11.81 -2.20 6.91
N VAL A 23 10.92 -1.26 6.55
CA VAL A 23 9.97 -1.45 5.43
C VAL A 23 10.71 -1.64 4.11
N GLY A 24 11.70 -0.80 3.81
CA GLY A 24 12.50 -0.94 2.59
C GLY A 24 13.25 -2.28 2.54
N ALA A 25 13.84 -2.72 3.66
CA ALA A 25 14.52 -4.01 3.77
C ALA A 25 13.55 -5.18 3.56
N LEU A 26 12.33 -5.08 4.12
CA LEU A 26 11.28 -6.07 3.92
C LEU A 26 10.93 -6.21 2.43
N TYR A 27 10.59 -5.12 1.75
CA TYR A 27 10.22 -5.19 0.34
C TYR A 27 11.38 -5.59 -0.56
N ALA A 28 12.62 -5.20 -0.23
CA ALA A 28 13.80 -5.71 -0.92
C ALA A 28 13.95 -7.23 -0.79
N ARG A 29 13.63 -7.80 0.39
CA ARG A 29 13.64 -9.25 0.61
C ARG A 29 12.50 -9.95 -0.12
N VAL A 30 11.28 -9.41 -0.05
CA VAL A 30 10.11 -9.91 -0.78
C VAL A 30 10.39 -10.00 -2.28
N ARG A 31 10.98 -8.96 -2.89
CA ARG A 31 11.33 -8.96 -4.32
C ARG A 31 12.30 -10.08 -4.69
N ARG A 32 13.28 -10.40 -3.84
CA ARG A 32 14.21 -11.50 -4.09
C ARG A 32 13.56 -12.88 -3.92
N GLU A 33 12.80 -13.07 -2.85
CA GLU A 33 12.24 -14.39 -2.52
C GLU A 33 11.07 -14.77 -3.41
N ARG A 34 10.27 -13.79 -3.87
CA ARG A 34 9.10 -14.05 -4.71
C ARG A 34 9.44 -14.66 -6.08
N GLU A 35 10.66 -14.47 -6.57
CA GLU A 35 11.10 -15.07 -7.84
C GLU A 35 11.19 -16.60 -7.74
N GLN A 36 11.40 -17.12 -6.52
CA GLN A 36 11.53 -18.55 -6.25
C GLN A 36 10.23 -19.13 -5.70
N ASP A 37 9.64 -18.46 -4.71
CA ASP A 37 8.40 -18.88 -4.07
C ASP A 37 7.57 -17.65 -3.64
N PRO A 38 6.61 -17.22 -4.48
CA PRO A 38 5.72 -16.10 -4.18
C PRO A 38 4.88 -16.31 -2.91
N ALA A 39 4.44 -17.53 -2.62
CA ALA A 39 3.60 -17.83 -1.47
C ALA A 39 4.39 -17.70 -0.16
N SER A 40 5.63 -18.20 -0.15
CA SER A 40 6.54 -18.01 0.99
C SER A 40 6.94 -16.53 1.17
N ALA A 41 7.19 -15.81 0.08
CA ALA A 41 7.47 -14.37 0.14
C ALA A 41 6.27 -13.57 0.71
N HIS A 42 5.04 -13.97 0.36
CA HIS A 42 3.83 -13.40 0.94
C HIS A 42 3.69 -13.74 2.43
N ALA A 43 3.98 -14.98 2.83
CA ALA A 43 3.97 -15.37 4.25
C ALA A 43 4.99 -14.57 5.07
N LEU A 44 6.21 -14.39 4.55
CA LEU A 44 7.23 -13.51 5.13
C LEU A 44 6.75 -12.07 5.27
N TRP A 45 6.17 -11.52 4.20
CA TRP A 45 5.64 -10.16 4.21
C TRP A 45 4.58 -9.97 5.29
N ARG A 46 3.67 -10.92 5.45
CA ARG A 46 2.65 -10.91 6.50
C ARG A 46 3.26 -10.98 7.90
N SER A 47 4.24 -11.86 8.12
CA SER A 47 4.88 -12.04 9.42
C SER A 47 5.67 -10.81 9.84
N GLU A 48 6.49 -10.25 8.95
CA GLU A 48 7.32 -9.07 9.26
C GLU A 48 6.49 -7.81 9.44
N ARG A 49 5.43 -7.62 8.63
CA ARG A 49 4.49 -6.52 8.87
C ARG A 49 3.77 -6.67 10.20
N THR A 50 3.32 -7.87 10.54
CA THR A 50 2.70 -8.14 11.84
C THR A 50 3.65 -7.82 13.00
N ARG A 51 4.93 -8.21 12.88
CA ARG A 51 5.99 -7.88 13.84
C ARG A 51 6.15 -6.37 13.99
N LEU A 52 6.33 -5.65 12.87
CA LEU A 52 6.45 -4.19 12.86
C LEU A 52 5.25 -3.49 13.49
N PHE A 53 4.03 -3.94 13.21
CA PHE A 53 2.81 -3.38 13.79
C PHE A 53 2.72 -3.63 15.30
N ARG A 54 3.19 -4.78 15.78
CA ARG A 54 3.17 -5.12 17.21
C ARG A 54 4.23 -4.38 18.00
N GLU A 55 5.46 -4.33 17.48
CA GLU A 55 6.66 -4.02 18.27
C GLU A 55 7.21 -2.61 18.02
N HIS A 56 7.04 -2.07 16.82
CA HIS A 56 7.75 -0.84 16.46
C HIS A 56 7.06 0.41 17.04
N PRO A 57 7.81 1.38 17.61
CA PRO A 57 7.26 2.64 18.12
C PRO A 57 6.39 3.40 17.12
N GLN A 58 6.83 3.46 15.86
CA GLN A 58 6.09 4.05 14.72
C GLN A 58 4.97 3.17 14.14
N SER A 59 4.55 2.12 14.83
CA SER A 59 3.39 1.32 14.39
C SER A 59 2.17 2.22 14.20
N PRO A 60 1.37 1.97 13.14
CA PRO A 60 0.14 2.73 12.91
C PRO A 60 -0.98 2.35 13.88
N LEU A 61 -0.84 1.27 14.65
CA LEU A 61 -1.80 0.89 15.69
C LEU A 61 -1.71 1.86 16.87
N PRO A 62 -2.85 2.29 17.41
CA PRO A 62 -2.87 3.05 18.64
C PRO A 62 -2.33 2.18 19.80
N PRO A 63 -1.67 2.77 20.81
CA PRO A 63 -0.99 2.00 21.88
C PRO A 63 -1.88 0.94 22.54
N GLU A 64 -3.15 1.25 22.78
CA GLU A 64 -4.16 0.38 23.37
C GLU A 64 -4.50 -0.85 22.50
N ALA A 65 -4.37 -0.76 21.17
CA ALA A 65 -4.66 -1.87 20.26
C ALA A 65 -3.47 -2.84 20.12
N ARG A 66 -2.24 -2.43 20.47
CA ARG A 66 -1.03 -3.23 20.26
C ARG A 66 -1.01 -4.52 21.08
N THR A 67 -1.52 -4.50 22.31
CA THR A 67 -1.55 -5.66 23.21
C THR A 67 -2.56 -6.72 22.75
N ALA A 68 -3.67 -6.30 22.14
CA ALA A 68 -4.69 -7.18 21.56
C ALA A 68 -4.34 -7.65 20.14
N PHE A 69 -3.35 -7.03 19.47
CA PHE A 69 -3.02 -7.30 18.08
C PHE A 69 -2.41 -8.69 17.85
N ARG A 70 -3.18 -9.57 17.19
CA ARG A 70 -2.76 -10.95 16.87
C ARG A 70 -2.10 -11.07 15.51
N GLY A 71 -2.44 -10.19 14.57
CA GLY A 71 -1.82 -10.13 13.26
C GLY A 71 -2.71 -9.42 12.25
N LEU A 72 -2.17 -9.23 11.04
CA LEU A 72 -2.89 -8.66 9.91
C LEU A 72 -3.76 -9.75 9.26
N PRO A 73 -5.10 -9.62 9.27
CA PRO A 73 -5.94 -10.52 8.49
C PRO A 73 -5.61 -10.33 7.01
N CYS A 74 -5.24 -11.43 6.34
CA CYS A 74 -5.05 -11.46 4.89
C CYS A 74 -5.75 -12.68 4.32
N TRP A 75 -6.16 -12.60 3.06
CA TRP A 75 -6.53 -13.80 2.31
C TRP A 75 -5.33 -14.73 2.10
N PRO A 76 -5.55 -16.04 1.87
CA PRO A 76 -4.51 -16.94 1.38
C PRO A 76 -3.89 -16.42 0.09
N TYR A 77 -2.63 -16.78 -0.17
CA TYR A 77 -1.98 -16.40 -1.42
C TYR A 77 -2.72 -17.02 -2.61
N ASP A 78 -3.10 -16.20 -3.58
CA ASP A 78 -3.74 -16.62 -4.82
C ASP A 78 -2.90 -16.16 -6.04
N PRO A 79 -2.23 -17.08 -6.76
CA PRO A 79 -1.44 -16.73 -7.93
C PRO A 79 -2.30 -16.17 -9.08
N ALA A 80 -3.62 -16.40 -9.11
CA ALA A 80 -4.51 -15.83 -10.13
C ALA A 80 -4.69 -14.32 -9.98
N LEU A 81 -4.29 -13.75 -8.83
CA LEU A 81 -4.33 -12.32 -8.52
C LEU A 81 -2.93 -11.68 -8.52
N ALA A 82 -1.94 -12.36 -9.10
CA ALA A 82 -0.59 -11.86 -9.32
C ALA A 82 -0.36 -11.55 -10.81
N PHE A 83 -0.15 -10.27 -11.14
CA PHE A 83 -0.02 -9.82 -12.52
C PHE A 83 1.29 -9.08 -12.79
N THR A 84 1.66 -8.99 -14.06
CA THR A 84 2.58 -7.97 -14.57
C THR A 84 1.89 -7.19 -15.67
N ALA A 85 2.13 -5.88 -15.75
CA ALA A 85 1.60 -5.06 -16.83
C ALA A 85 2.49 -3.84 -17.11
N PRO A 86 2.67 -3.44 -18.39
CA PRO A 86 3.29 -2.17 -18.71
C PRO A 86 2.38 -1.01 -18.27
N ILE A 87 2.99 0.13 -17.95
CA ILE A 87 2.24 1.37 -17.78
C ILE A 87 1.93 1.92 -19.17
N GLU A 88 0.66 1.97 -19.53
CA GLU A 88 0.16 2.70 -20.69
C GLU A 88 0.17 4.20 -20.36
N PRO A 89 0.95 5.04 -21.06
CA PRO A 89 0.97 6.48 -20.82
C PRO A 89 -0.39 7.12 -21.06
N LEU A 90 -0.73 8.11 -20.24
CA LEU A 90 -1.91 8.95 -20.42
C LEU A 90 -1.53 10.43 -20.34
N PRO A 91 -2.35 11.35 -20.88
CA PRO A 91 -2.20 12.77 -20.60
C PRO A 91 -2.15 13.02 -19.10
N GLN A 92 -1.19 13.84 -18.68
CA GLN A 92 -1.01 14.18 -17.27
C GLN A 92 -2.21 14.96 -16.76
N GLU A 93 -2.75 14.54 -15.63
CA GLU A 93 -3.85 15.23 -14.95
C GLU A 93 -3.49 15.39 -13.48
N ARG A 94 -3.47 16.65 -13.01
CA ARG A 94 -3.29 16.97 -11.60
C ARG A 94 -4.61 16.83 -10.88
N LEU A 95 -4.59 16.04 -9.82
CA LEU A 95 -5.72 15.74 -8.96
C LEU A 95 -5.38 16.17 -7.55
N THR A 96 -6.33 16.83 -6.89
CA THR A 96 -6.25 17.10 -5.47
C THR A 96 -7.14 16.07 -4.78
N ILE A 97 -6.53 15.07 -4.16
CA ILE A 97 -7.26 13.97 -3.53
C ILE A 97 -7.50 14.32 -2.06
N PRO A 98 -8.76 14.34 -1.60
CA PRO A 98 -9.06 14.49 -0.18
C PRO A 98 -8.35 13.39 0.62
N SER A 99 -7.75 13.76 1.74
CA SER A 99 -7.25 12.79 2.72
C SER A 99 -8.22 12.62 3.87
N SER A 100 -8.06 11.52 4.61
CA SER A 100 -8.84 11.21 5.82
C SER A 100 -8.83 12.30 6.90
N THR A 101 -7.82 13.18 6.90
CA THR A 101 -7.67 14.27 7.89
C THR A 101 -7.94 15.66 7.31
N GLY A 102 -8.41 15.76 6.06
CA GLY A 102 -8.74 17.03 5.39
C GLY A 102 -7.54 17.80 4.83
N GLN A 103 -6.32 17.26 4.92
CA GLN A 103 -5.16 17.80 4.19
C GLN A 103 -5.08 17.15 2.81
N ASP A 104 -5.48 17.89 1.79
CA ASP A 104 -5.48 17.43 0.42
C ASP A 104 -4.09 16.94 -0.05
N MET A 105 -4.06 15.80 -0.76
CA MET A 105 -2.84 15.24 -1.33
C MET A 105 -2.80 15.49 -2.85
N PRO A 106 -1.80 16.21 -3.37
CA PRO A 106 -1.65 16.39 -4.81
C PRO A 106 -1.12 15.11 -5.46
N LEU A 107 -1.84 14.61 -6.46
CA LEU A 107 -1.44 13.49 -7.31
C LEU A 107 -1.38 13.94 -8.77
N VAL A 108 -0.50 13.34 -9.56
CA VAL A 108 -0.48 13.46 -11.02
C VAL A 108 -0.77 12.10 -11.62
N ARG A 109 -1.92 11.94 -12.28
CA ARG A 109 -2.19 10.76 -13.11
C ARG A 109 -1.26 10.83 -14.32
N PHE A 110 -0.47 9.79 -14.57
CA PHE A 110 0.46 9.77 -15.71
C PHE A 110 0.28 8.54 -16.61
N GLY A 111 -0.48 7.55 -16.17
CA GLY A 111 -0.71 6.35 -16.96
C GLY A 111 -1.80 5.46 -16.38
N CYS A 112 -1.98 4.29 -16.98
CA CYS A 112 -2.81 3.22 -16.43
C CYS A 112 -2.20 1.85 -16.71
N VAL A 113 -2.68 0.86 -15.98
CA VAL A 113 -2.40 -0.56 -16.21
C VAL A 113 -3.71 -1.27 -16.51
N ARG A 114 -3.68 -2.23 -17.44
CA ARG A 114 -4.81 -3.08 -17.78
C ARG A 114 -4.54 -4.48 -17.24
N LEU A 115 -5.38 -4.91 -16.32
CA LEU A 115 -5.30 -6.21 -15.65
C LEU A 115 -6.55 -7.02 -15.98
N PRO A 116 -6.50 -8.35 -15.83
CA PRO A 116 -7.70 -9.19 -15.96
C PRO A 116 -8.86 -8.77 -15.05
N VAL A 117 -8.55 -8.19 -13.89
CA VAL A 117 -9.54 -7.69 -12.91
C VAL A 117 -10.08 -6.29 -13.23
N GLY A 118 -9.49 -5.59 -14.21
CA GLY A 118 -9.90 -4.26 -14.62
C GLY A 118 -8.74 -3.31 -14.89
N ARG A 119 -9.09 -2.06 -15.17
CA ARG A 119 -8.14 -0.98 -15.43
C ARG A 119 -7.93 -0.15 -14.17
N LEU A 120 -6.67 0.17 -13.86
CA LEU A 120 -6.31 1.07 -12.76
C LEU A 120 -5.39 2.17 -13.29
N ASP A 121 -5.70 3.41 -12.98
CA ASP A 121 -4.82 4.55 -13.19
C ASP A 121 -3.63 4.49 -12.23
N VAL A 122 -2.49 4.98 -12.71
CA VAL A 122 -1.23 5.07 -11.97
C VAL A 122 -0.91 6.54 -11.75
N TYR A 123 -0.55 6.87 -10.51
CA TYR A 123 -0.35 8.24 -10.06
C TYR A 123 1.08 8.46 -9.56
N TRP A 124 1.54 9.71 -9.67
CA TRP A 124 2.70 10.23 -8.97
C TRP A 124 2.25 11.09 -7.79
N ILE A 125 2.81 10.88 -6.60
CA ILE A 125 2.58 11.77 -5.45
C ILE A 125 3.40 13.04 -5.66
N ASP A 126 2.72 14.17 -5.92
CA ASP A 126 3.35 15.42 -6.39
C ASP A 126 3.82 16.31 -5.24
N VAL A 127 4.73 15.77 -4.42
CA VAL A 127 5.39 16.48 -3.31
C VAL A 127 6.90 16.19 -3.33
N TYR A 128 7.68 16.98 -2.58
CA TYR A 128 9.11 16.73 -2.44
C TYR A 128 9.40 15.31 -1.92
N GLY A 129 10.19 14.55 -2.66
CA GLY A 129 10.45 13.13 -2.44
C GLY A 129 9.62 12.21 -3.36
N GLY A 130 8.32 12.47 -3.47
CA GLY A 130 7.39 11.84 -4.42
C GLY A 130 7.41 10.31 -4.48
N GLY A 131 6.64 9.76 -5.42
CA GLY A 131 6.63 8.32 -5.68
C GLY A 131 5.47 7.86 -6.57
N VAL A 132 5.66 6.71 -7.23
CA VAL A 132 4.58 6.02 -7.93
C VAL A 132 3.62 5.45 -6.88
N PHE A 133 2.34 5.60 -7.16
CA PHE A 133 1.26 5.28 -6.24
C PHE A 133 0.08 4.70 -6.99
N LEU A 134 -0.46 3.60 -6.47
CA LEU A 134 -1.59 2.89 -7.07
C LEU A 134 -2.58 2.47 -5.97
N PRO A 135 -3.49 3.38 -5.57
CA PRO A 135 -4.61 3.05 -4.70
C PRO A 135 -5.75 2.44 -5.50
N PHE A 136 -6.56 1.59 -4.88
CA PHE A 136 -7.76 1.05 -5.50
C PHE A 136 -8.84 0.76 -4.47
N ARG A 137 -10.09 0.77 -4.93
CA ARG A 137 -11.23 0.11 -4.29
C ARG A 137 -11.70 -1.04 -5.17
N ASP A 138 -12.47 -1.93 -4.59
CA ASP A 138 -13.15 -3.03 -5.27
C ASP A 138 -14.56 -3.21 -4.70
N ALA A 139 -15.37 -4.10 -5.25
CA ALA A 139 -16.74 -4.29 -4.80
C ALA A 139 -16.87 -4.80 -3.36
N GLY A 140 -15.80 -5.33 -2.75
CA GLY A 140 -15.74 -5.68 -1.33
C GLY A 140 -15.26 -4.54 -0.42
N SER A 141 -14.94 -3.35 -0.96
CA SER A 141 -14.54 -2.20 -0.14
C SER A 141 -15.72 -1.69 0.71
N GLY A 142 -15.53 -1.64 2.02
CA GLY A 142 -16.57 -1.30 3.00
C GLY A 142 -17.23 -2.51 3.67
N THR A 143 -16.99 -3.72 3.15
CA THR A 143 -17.47 -4.98 3.74
C THR A 143 -16.30 -5.90 4.10
N ASP A 144 -15.52 -6.29 3.09
CA ASP A 144 -14.40 -7.24 3.19
C ASP A 144 -13.07 -6.52 3.43
N SER A 145 -12.93 -5.30 2.92
CA SER A 145 -11.75 -4.44 3.04
C SER A 145 -12.13 -3.01 3.45
N TYR A 146 -11.14 -2.17 3.79
CA TYR A 146 -11.38 -0.77 4.16
C TYR A 146 -12.13 0.00 3.06
N GLY A 147 -13.18 0.74 3.45
CA GLY A 147 -14.01 1.51 2.50
C GLY A 147 -13.26 2.61 1.74
N GLY A 148 -12.17 3.15 2.31
CA GLY A 148 -11.29 4.11 1.63
C GLY A 148 -10.36 3.49 0.57
N GLY A 149 -10.33 2.16 0.48
CA GLY A 149 -9.51 1.39 -0.45
C GLY A 149 -8.22 0.85 0.15
N ARG A 150 -7.45 0.17 -0.69
CA ARG A 150 -6.15 -0.44 -0.41
C ARG A 150 -5.11 0.07 -1.39
N TYR A 151 -3.85 -0.08 -1.05
CA TYR A 151 -2.74 0.30 -1.93
C TYR A 151 -2.08 -0.95 -2.49
N LEU A 152 -1.93 -0.99 -3.81
CA LEU A 152 -1.18 -2.02 -4.50
C LEU A 152 0.33 -1.70 -4.49
N LEU A 153 0.67 -0.40 -4.53
CA LEU A 153 2.03 0.10 -4.31
C LEU A 153 2.02 1.55 -3.80
N ASP A 154 3.07 1.91 -3.05
CA ASP A 154 3.42 3.26 -2.59
C ASP A 154 4.95 3.34 -2.49
N THR A 155 5.59 3.81 -3.55
CA THR A 155 7.07 3.84 -3.62
C THR A 155 7.67 4.92 -2.73
N ALA A 156 6.91 5.96 -2.38
CA ALA A 156 7.35 6.99 -1.41
C ALA A 156 7.60 6.40 -0.01
N LYS A 157 7.06 5.20 0.24
CA LYS A 157 7.26 4.41 1.46
C LYS A 157 7.92 3.05 1.18
N SER A 158 8.55 2.91 0.02
CA SER A 158 9.30 1.70 -0.39
C SER A 158 8.46 0.42 -0.43
N ALA A 159 7.14 0.52 -0.60
CA ALA A 159 6.30 -0.65 -0.82
C ALA A 159 5.94 -0.81 -2.28
N ASP A 160 6.76 -1.59 -2.95
CA ASP A 160 6.58 -1.96 -4.33
C ASP A 160 7.24 -3.32 -4.56
N LEU A 161 6.76 -4.04 -5.57
CA LEU A 161 7.33 -5.32 -5.98
C LEU A 161 8.29 -5.19 -7.17
N GLY A 162 8.64 -3.95 -7.53
CA GLY A 162 9.51 -3.63 -8.66
C GLY A 162 8.84 -3.82 -10.01
N SER A 163 9.69 -4.03 -11.01
CA SER A 163 9.31 -4.31 -12.38
C SER A 163 10.03 -5.53 -12.91
N THR A 164 9.48 -6.18 -13.92
CA THR A 164 10.17 -7.23 -14.68
C THR A 164 11.37 -6.64 -15.43
N PRO A 165 12.31 -7.47 -15.92
CA PRO A 165 13.39 -7.00 -16.81
C PRO A 165 12.89 -6.29 -18.07
N GLY A 166 11.65 -6.58 -18.51
CA GLY A 166 10.99 -5.91 -19.64
C GLY A 166 10.33 -4.57 -19.30
N GLY A 167 10.41 -4.12 -18.04
CA GLY A 167 9.86 -2.84 -17.61
C GLY A 167 8.37 -2.86 -17.23
N GLU A 168 7.76 -4.05 -17.15
CA GLU A 168 6.38 -4.18 -16.67
C GLU A 168 6.33 -4.09 -15.15
N LEU A 169 5.38 -3.34 -14.59
CA LEU A 169 5.18 -3.31 -13.15
C LEU A 169 4.72 -4.67 -12.63
N VAL A 170 5.27 -5.10 -11.49
CA VAL A 170 4.79 -6.27 -10.76
C VAL A 170 3.63 -5.84 -9.86
N LEU A 171 2.45 -6.37 -10.16
CA LEU A 171 1.17 -5.96 -9.58
C LEU A 171 0.48 -7.18 -8.97
N ASP A 172 0.93 -7.56 -7.77
CA ASP A 172 0.43 -8.71 -7.03
C ASP A 172 -0.49 -8.25 -5.90
N PHE A 173 -1.81 -8.46 -6.09
CA PHE A 173 -2.83 -8.04 -5.14
C PHE A 173 -2.73 -8.77 -3.79
N ASN A 174 -1.98 -9.88 -3.70
CA ASN A 174 -1.72 -10.55 -2.43
C ASN A 174 -0.90 -9.66 -1.47
N PHE A 175 -0.19 -8.65 -1.98
CA PHE A 175 0.56 -7.69 -1.18
C PHE A 175 -0.18 -6.36 -1.02
N ALA A 176 -1.43 -6.27 -1.49
CA ALA A 176 -2.26 -5.08 -1.29
C ALA A 176 -2.51 -4.86 0.20
N PHE A 177 -2.43 -3.61 0.65
CA PHE A 177 -2.47 -3.29 2.07
C PHE A 177 -3.34 -2.09 2.40
N HIS A 178 -3.83 -2.04 3.65
CA HIS A 178 -4.59 -0.92 4.14
C HIS A 178 -3.70 0.31 4.41
N PRO A 179 -4.20 1.52 4.10
CA PRO A 179 -3.57 2.76 4.54
C PRO A 179 -3.54 2.84 6.07
N SER A 180 -2.64 3.64 6.63
CA SER A 180 -2.55 3.75 8.10
C SER A 180 -3.80 4.36 8.74
N CYS A 181 -4.55 5.18 8.00
CA CYS A 181 -5.82 5.75 8.48
C CYS A 181 -6.90 4.69 8.75
N PHE A 182 -6.76 3.48 8.22
CA PHE A 182 -7.62 2.35 8.60
C PHE A 182 -7.42 1.93 10.06
N TYR A 183 -6.18 2.01 10.56
CA TYR A 183 -5.82 1.57 11.91
C TYR A 183 -5.98 2.67 12.96
N ASP A 184 -5.75 3.93 12.58
CA ASP A 184 -5.86 5.08 13.46
C ASP A 184 -6.22 6.34 12.64
N PRO A 185 -7.37 6.99 12.91
CA PRO A 185 -7.87 8.12 12.12
C PRO A 185 -6.99 9.37 12.21
N ARG A 186 -6.08 9.40 13.19
CA ARG A 186 -4.95 10.34 13.31
C ARG A 186 -4.15 10.52 12.02
N TRP A 187 -4.10 9.49 11.19
CA TRP A 187 -3.26 9.45 10.01
C TRP A 187 -3.96 9.99 8.77
N SER A 188 -3.25 10.84 8.03
CA SER A 188 -3.66 11.36 6.73
C SER A 188 -3.21 10.42 5.62
N CYS A 189 -4.17 9.84 4.88
CA CYS A 189 -3.86 8.95 3.76
C CYS A 189 -4.72 9.29 2.53
N PRO A 190 -4.15 9.26 1.31
CA PRO A 190 -4.92 9.51 0.09
C PRO A 190 -5.98 8.43 -0.14
N LEU A 191 -7.22 8.84 -0.41
CA LEU A 191 -8.27 7.91 -0.81
C LEU A 191 -8.05 7.43 -2.25
N ALA A 192 -8.55 6.24 -2.60
CA ALA A 192 -8.55 5.79 -3.98
C ALA A 192 -9.45 6.72 -4.84
N PRO A 193 -8.93 7.29 -5.95
CA PRO A 193 -9.73 8.13 -6.84
C PRO A 193 -10.92 7.36 -7.43
N PRO A 194 -12.02 8.03 -7.82
CA PRO A 194 -13.19 7.38 -8.40
C PRO A 194 -12.91 6.51 -9.62
N GLN A 195 -11.84 6.80 -10.36
CA GLN A 195 -11.39 6.04 -11.53
C GLN A 195 -10.77 4.68 -11.16
N ASN A 196 -10.28 4.52 -9.93
CA ASN A 196 -9.65 3.29 -9.43
C ASN A 196 -10.60 2.48 -8.56
N VAL A 197 -11.74 2.11 -9.15
CA VAL A 197 -12.73 1.21 -8.52
C VAL A 197 -12.93 0.00 -9.43
N LEU A 198 -12.49 -1.16 -8.98
CA LEU A 198 -12.71 -2.44 -9.64
C LEU A 198 -14.15 -2.91 -9.40
N LYS A 199 -14.77 -3.50 -10.43
CA LYS A 199 -16.18 -3.92 -10.38
C LYS A 199 -16.38 -5.22 -9.61
N GLU A 200 -15.36 -6.07 -9.56
CA GLU A 200 -15.41 -7.37 -8.89
C GLU A 200 -14.61 -7.32 -7.57
N PRO A 201 -14.99 -8.10 -6.56
CA PRO A 201 -14.23 -8.19 -5.32
C PRO A 201 -12.83 -8.76 -5.56
N VAL A 202 -11.81 -8.13 -4.97
CA VAL A 202 -10.43 -8.63 -5.00
C VAL A 202 -10.09 -9.28 -3.67
N ARG A 203 -10.22 -10.61 -3.61
CA ARG A 203 -9.98 -11.43 -2.41
C ARG A 203 -8.51 -11.84 -2.24
N ALA A 204 -7.62 -10.87 -2.31
CA ALA A 204 -6.19 -10.99 -2.05
C ALA A 204 -5.70 -9.78 -1.25
N GLY A 205 -4.63 -9.92 -0.45
CA GLY A 205 -4.09 -8.84 0.38
C GLY A 205 -4.71 -8.74 1.77
N GLU A 206 -4.55 -7.57 2.42
CA GLU A 206 -5.13 -7.30 3.75
C GLU A 206 -6.66 -7.17 3.68
N ARG A 207 -7.35 -7.67 4.71
CA ARG A 207 -8.82 -7.66 4.90
C ARG A 207 -9.21 -7.18 6.30
N VAL A 208 -10.46 -6.78 6.50
CA VAL A 208 -10.92 -6.24 7.80
C VAL A 208 -11.06 -7.33 8.86
N SER A 209 -11.54 -8.51 8.48
CA SER A 209 -11.73 -9.67 9.35
C SER A 209 -11.54 -10.97 8.61
#